data_AF-A0AAY4BGM2-F1
#
_entry.id   AF-A0AAY4BGM2-F1
#
_cell.length_a   1.000
_cell.length_b   1.000
_cell.length_c   1.000
_cell.angle_alpha   90.00
_cell.angle_beta   90.00
_cell.angle_gamma   90.00
#
_symmetry.space_group_name_H-M   'P 1'
#
loop_
_entity.id
_entity.type
_entity.pdbx_description
1 polymer ?
#
loop_
_entity_poly.entity_id
_entity_poly.type
_entity_poly.pdbx_seq_one_letter_code
_entity_poly.pdbx_strand_id
1 'polypeptide(L)'
;RILNLLPGQILFLPLRRPLSSLHSSSSLFSPFFFLSLLSILLPLSSLHSSSSLFSPFFFFSRGCRMTAACGSQRNTSELAYVLRQSCVSFRADAREVWRFWFKMSPVLCVCVCVCVCVCVFSTAQVIKVYNEDNTSRAVEVPSDITARDICQLFVLKNHCVDDHSWTLFQQLSHLHIERTIEDHESVMEVQSAWGMDSDCRLYFRKNYAKYEFFNKPLEFFPEHMVSVSGETNGLMNHSQLIQTFLKSSTCPEIHGYLHAKDQGRKSWKKFYFVLRRSGLYFSNKGTSKEPRHLQFIAEFSDSDVYTLLSARKVHGAPTDYGFCVKPNKSNSPRDLKLLCADDEQTRTCWVTAMRLFKYGMQLYQNFIQPHQKQKTSPMRSISENSLVAMDFSGQKSRVIENPSEVLSVAVEEGLSWRYTMSFSSSAIHMAQPWFHSKLSRDEAQRLIAQQGLIDGVFLLRDSQSNPKTFVLSLCHAQRIRHFQILPVEDEGELFYSLDEGHTRFTDLIQLVEFYQLNRGVLPCKLKHHCARITL
;
A
#
# COMPACT_ATOMS: atom_id res chain seq x y z
N ARG A 1 -28.62 38.78 -16.87
CA ARG A 1 -27.91 40.08 -17.02
C ARG A 1 -26.81 40.12 -15.97
N ILE A 2 -25.60 40.38 -16.44
CA ILE A 2 -24.30 40.37 -15.74
C ILE A 2 -24.25 41.52 -14.73
N LEU A 3 -23.65 41.32 -13.55
CA LEU A 3 -22.50 42.09 -13.07
C LEU A 3 -21.97 41.59 -11.70
N ASN A 4 -20.76 41.04 -11.77
CA ASN A 4 -19.74 40.91 -10.73
C ASN A 4 -19.66 42.09 -9.74
N LEU A 5 -19.21 41.82 -8.50
CA LEU A 5 -18.04 42.44 -7.84
C LEU A 5 -17.66 41.63 -6.57
N LEU A 6 -16.37 41.30 -6.44
CA LEU A 6 -15.64 40.64 -5.32
C LEU A 6 -15.20 41.68 -4.25
N PRO A 7 -14.37 41.35 -3.22
CA PRO A 7 -14.47 40.32 -2.16
C PRO A 7 -14.12 40.86 -0.74
N GLY A 8 -14.34 40.03 0.29
CA GLY A 8 -13.47 39.94 1.49
C GLY A 8 -13.64 40.98 2.60
N GLN A 9 -14.19 40.56 3.74
CA GLN A 9 -13.85 41.06 5.09
C GLN A 9 -14.45 40.11 6.14
N ILE A 10 -13.61 39.37 6.86
CA ILE A 10 -13.99 38.64 8.07
C ILE A 10 -13.89 39.64 9.23
N LEU A 11 -15.04 39.96 9.83
CA LEU A 11 -15.14 40.76 11.04
C LEU A 11 -14.55 39.99 12.24
N PHE A 12 -13.53 40.58 12.87
CA PHE A 12 -13.24 40.36 14.29
C PHE A 12 -13.95 41.45 15.08
N LEU A 13 -14.83 41.07 16.02
CA LEU A 13 -15.33 41.97 17.05
C LEU A 13 -14.75 41.61 18.42
N PRO A 14 -14.17 42.60 19.14
CA PRO A 14 -13.55 42.46 20.46
C PRO A 14 -14.48 42.93 21.58
N LEU A 15 -14.15 42.66 22.85
CA LEU A 15 -14.55 43.45 24.05
C LEU A 15 -13.64 43.01 25.24
N ARG A 16 -12.54 43.72 25.55
CA ARG A 16 -12.34 44.74 26.63
C ARG A 16 -12.77 44.24 28.04
N ARG A 17 -11.86 43.93 28.99
CA ARG A 17 -11.09 44.80 29.96
C ARG A 17 -11.98 45.66 30.89
N PRO A 18 -11.58 46.13 32.11
CA PRO A 18 -10.32 45.99 32.91
C PRO A 18 -10.64 45.66 34.42
N LEU A 19 -9.77 45.62 35.44
CA LEU A 19 -8.96 46.66 36.08
C LEU A 19 -8.22 46.04 37.29
N SER A 20 -7.08 46.63 37.63
CA SER A 20 -6.11 46.23 38.66
C SER A 20 -6.03 47.26 39.79
N SER A 21 -5.91 46.80 41.04
CA SER A 21 -5.25 47.44 42.22
C SER A 21 -5.75 46.72 43.51
N LEU A 22 -5.08 46.57 44.65
CA LEU A 22 -3.76 46.93 45.20
C LEU A 22 -3.55 46.05 46.47
N HIS A 23 -2.30 45.68 46.73
CA HIS A 23 -1.61 45.43 48.02
C HIS A 23 -2.14 44.48 49.14
N SER A 24 -1.34 43.41 49.34
CA SER A 24 -0.69 42.93 50.57
C SER A 24 -1.48 42.71 51.86
N SER A 25 -1.52 41.45 52.32
CA SER A 25 -0.91 41.04 53.60
C SER A 25 -0.91 39.51 53.77
N SER A 26 0.14 39.04 54.41
CA SER A 26 0.57 37.67 54.69
C SER A 26 -0.37 36.86 55.59
N SER A 27 -0.53 35.56 55.33
CA SER A 27 0.00 34.48 56.19
C SER A 27 -0.61 33.09 55.87
N LEU A 28 0.29 32.09 55.80
CA LEU A 28 0.11 30.65 56.14
C LEU A 28 -0.93 29.81 55.37
N PHE A 29 -0.50 28.78 54.63
CA PHE A 29 -0.77 27.36 54.93
C PHE A 29 -0.20 26.36 53.88
N SER A 30 0.15 25.19 54.42
CA SER A 30 0.76 23.96 53.89
C SER A 30 -0.04 23.20 52.81
N PRO A 31 0.56 22.31 52.00
CA PRO A 31 -0.10 21.62 50.89
C PRO A 31 -0.81 20.32 51.31
N PHE A 32 -2.03 20.14 50.83
CA PHE A 32 -2.67 18.84 50.57
C PHE A 32 -3.43 19.02 49.26
N PHE A 33 -3.14 18.19 48.25
CA PHE A 33 -4.03 17.75 47.16
C PHE A 33 -3.18 17.25 46.00
N PHE A 34 -2.97 15.93 45.91
CA PHE A 34 -2.83 15.19 44.65
C PHE A 34 -2.91 13.68 44.95
N LEU A 35 -4.12 13.13 44.93
CA LEU A 35 -4.39 11.70 44.80
C LEU A 35 -5.78 11.56 44.17
N SER A 36 -5.84 11.49 42.84
CA SER A 36 -7.02 11.04 42.08
C SER A 36 -6.65 10.95 40.59
N LEU A 37 -6.01 9.85 40.19
CA LEU A 37 -6.08 9.30 38.83
C LEU A 37 -5.38 7.94 38.80
N LEU A 38 -5.95 6.96 39.51
CA LEU A 38 -5.65 5.55 39.29
C LEU A 38 -6.91 4.72 39.56
N SER A 39 -7.83 4.74 38.60
CA SER A 39 -9.01 3.87 38.53
C SER A 39 -9.55 3.97 37.10
N ILE A 40 -10.02 2.84 36.52
CA ILE A 40 -10.55 2.62 35.14
C ILE A 40 -9.41 2.12 34.19
N LEU A 41 -9.31 0.89 33.66
CA LEU A 41 -10.17 -0.30 33.55
C LEU A 41 -9.30 -1.53 33.21
N LEU A 42 -9.46 -2.65 33.93
CA LEU A 42 -9.29 -4.03 33.44
C LEU A 42 -10.18 -4.95 34.30
N PRO A 43 -11.03 -5.83 33.72
CA PRO A 43 -11.65 -6.90 34.49
C PRO A 43 -10.79 -8.17 34.40
N LEU A 44 -10.42 -8.73 35.55
CA LEU A 44 -9.92 -10.10 35.68
C LEU A 44 -10.93 -10.88 36.51
N SER A 45 -11.52 -11.91 35.89
CA SER A 45 -12.15 -13.01 36.61
C SER A 45 -11.28 -14.26 36.47
N SER A 46 -10.93 -14.78 37.65
CA SER A 46 -10.52 -16.15 37.99
C SER A 46 -9.31 -16.78 37.31
N LEU A 47 -8.27 -17.05 38.09
CA LEU A 47 -7.78 -18.43 38.32
C LEU A 47 -6.90 -18.48 39.58
N HIS A 48 -7.15 -19.53 40.37
CA HIS A 48 -6.63 -19.79 41.70
C HIS A 48 -5.21 -20.40 41.66
N SER A 49 -4.40 -19.97 42.64
CA SER A 49 -3.37 -20.73 43.37
C SER A 49 -2.40 -21.65 42.62
N SER A 50 -1.10 -21.32 42.66
CA SER A 50 -0.17 -21.98 43.60
C SER A 50 1.24 -21.40 43.47
N SER A 51 1.83 -21.10 44.62
CA SER A 51 3.16 -20.59 44.91
C SER A 51 4.29 -21.57 44.54
N SER A 52 5.43 -21.06 44.05
CA SER A 52 6.76 -21.29 44.66
C SER A 52 7.95 -20.71 43.85
N LEU A 53 8.81 -20.02 44.60
CA LEU A 53 10.28 -19.94 44.52
C LEU A 53 11.00 -19.10 43.43
N PHE A 54 11.59 -18.02 43.93
CA PHE A 54 12.69 -17.23 43.39
C PHE A 54 14.01 -18.03 43.27
N SER A 55 14.78 -17.77 42.20
CA SER A 55 16.21 -17.39 42.24
C SER A 55 16.79 -17.22 40.81
N PRO A 56 17.40 -16.06 40.45
CA PRO A 56 18.14 -15.89 39.19
C PRO A 56 19.65 -16.02 39.40
N PHE A 57 20.32 -16.75 38.51
CA PHE A 57 21.79 -16.74 38.39
C PHE A 57 22.23 -15.51 37.58
N PHE A 58 23.01 -14.63 38.21
CA PHE A 58 23.79 -13.57 37.54
C PHE A 58 25.24 -14.03 37.36
N PHE A 59 25.76 -13.93 36.13
CA PHE A 59 27.20 -13.89 35.87
C PHE A 59 27.57 -12.46 35.42
N PHE A 60 28.49 -11.83 36.16
CA PHE A 60 29.12 -10.56 35.82
C PHE A 60 30.53 -10.83 35.27
N SER A 61 30.91 -10.17 34.17
CA SER A 61 32.32 -9.92 33.85
C SER A 61 32.58 -8.42 33.71
N ARG A 62 33.61 -7.98 34.46
CA ARG A 62 34.31 -6.69 34.48
C ARG A 62 34.65 -6.21 33.06
N GLY A 63 34.83 -4.95 32.71
CA GLY A 63 34.94 -3.68 33.43
C GLY A 63 35.64 -2.68 32.48
N CYS A 64 35.40 -1.37 32.61
CA CYS A 64 36.30 -0.34 32.08
C CYS A 64 36.01 0.99 32.78
N ARG A 65 37.04 1.62 33.36
CA ARG A 65 37.00 2.99 33.89
C ARG A 65 37.48 3.92 32.78
N MET A 66 36.73 4.99 32.50
CA MET A 66 37.29 6.20 31.91
C MET A 66 36.93 7.42 32.75
N THR A 67 37.98 8.16 33.09
CA THR A 67 37.98 9.44 33.81
C THR A 67 37.48 10.56 32.90
N ALA A 68 36.48 11.33 33.34
CA ALA A 68 36.07 12.57 32.68
C ALA A 68 36.55 13.77 33.51
N ALA A 69 37.40 14.59 32.91
CA ALA A 69 37.76 15.91 33.41
C ALA A 69 36.66 16.92 33.05
N CYS A 70 36.19 17.67 34.05
CA CYS A 70 35.20 18.73 33.88
C CYS A 70 35.89 20.05 33.55
N GLY A 71 35.44 20.72 32.50
CA GLY A 71 35.88 22.04 32.08
C GLY A 71 34.74 22.88 31.49
N SER A 72 34.04 23.60 32.39
CA SER A 72 33.47 24.95 32.23
C SER A 72 32.88 25.44 30.89
N GLN A 73 31.57 25.76 30.95
CA GLN A 73 30.82 26.85 30.28
C GLN A 73 30.86 26.98 28.74
N ARG A 74 29.73 26.69 28.07
CA ARG A 74 28.90 27.67 27.30
C ARG A 74 27.75 27.01 26.49
N ASN A 75 26.67 27.80 26.35
CA ASN A 75 25.59 27.83 25.34
C ASN A 75 24.53 26.71 25.23
N THR A 76 23.26 27.14 25.37
CA THR A 76 22.00 26.39 25.34
C THR A 76 21.55 25.90 23.95
N SER A 77 22.35 26.09 22.89
CA SER A 77 22.04 25.63 21.53
C SER A 77 22.71 24.29 21.15
N GLU A 78 23.74 23.84 21.86
CA GLU A 78 24.38 22.53 21.61
C GLU A 78 23.66 21.35 22.30
N LEU A 79 22.87 21.61 23.35
CA LEU A 79 22.08 20.58 24.05
C LEU A 79 21.01 19.95 23.15
N ALA A 80 20.49 20.67 22.16
CA ALA A 80 19.53 20.15 21.18
C ALA A 80 20.19 19.24 20.14
N TYR A 81 21.49 19.39 19.88
CA TYR A 81 22.24 18.54 18.95
C TYR A 81 22.69 17.24 19.62
N VAL A 82 23.12 17.29 20.89
CA VAL A 82 23.48 16.10 21.68
C VAL A 82 22.25 15.23 21.97
N LEU A 83 21.07 15.81 22.17
CA LEU A 83 19.81 15.04 22.35
C LEU A 83 19.30 14.37 21.07
N ARG A 84 19.71 14.80 19.87
CA ARG A 84 19.36 14.14 18.61
C ARG A 84 20.25 12.94 18.26
N GLN A 85 21.48 12.88 18.79
CA GLN A 85 22.37 11.74 18.58
C GLN A 85 22.34 10.69 19.70
N SER A 86 21.75 10.99 20.86
CA SER A 86 21.76 10.08 22.02
C SER A 86 20.56 9.13 22.14
N CYS A 87 19.58 9.18 21.22
CA CYS A 87 18.45 8.24 21.24
C CYS A 87 18.74 6.88 20.57
N VAL A 88 19.95 6.70 20.03
CA VAL A 88 20.41 5.40 19.53
C VAL A 88 21.41 4.87 20.55
N SER A 89 20.99 3.87 21.33
CA SER A 89 21.79 3.16 22.35
C SER A 89 21.84 3.79 23.75
N PHE A 90 20.71 3.73 24.47
CA PHE A 90 20.69 3.83 25.93
C PHE A 90 20.20 2.51 26.54
N ARG A 91 21.13 1.68 27.03
CA ARG A 91 20.81 0.61 27.99
C ARG A 91 21.10 1.18 29.38
N ALA A 92 20.14 1.93 29.93
CA ALA A 92 20.33 2.58 31.22
C ALA A 92 20.20 1.56 32.36
N ASP A 93 21.21 1.50 33.24
CA ASP A 93 21.12 0.89 34.57
C ASP A 93 20.16 1.73 35.43
N ALA A 94 19.17 1.08 36.05
CA ALA A 94 18.07 1.73 36.77
C ALA A 94 18.53 2.67 37.91
N ARG A 95 19.80 2.56 38.36
CA ARG A 95 20.36 3.42 39.42
C ARG A 95 20.83 4.79 38.94
N GLU A 96 21.21 4.96 37.67
CA GLU A 96 21.70 6.25 37.15
C GLU A 96 20.56 7.21 36.79
N VAL A 97 19.43 6.67 36.32
CA VAL A 97 18.23 7.46 35.98
C VAL A 97 17.71 8.24 37.20
N TRP A 98 17.77 7.63 38.39
CA TRP A 98 17.33 8.24 39.65
C TRP A 98 18.10 9.51 40.04
N ARG A 99 19.38 9.61 39.66
CA ARG A 99 20.21 10.79 39.98
C ARG A 99 19.95 11.98 39.07
N PHE A 100 19.47 11.74 37.85
CA PHE A 100 19.13 12.80 36.89
C PHE A 100 17.78 13.48 37.19
N TRP A 101 16.88 12.76 37.86
CA TRP A 101 15.53 13.23 38.22
C TRP A 101 15.49 14.36 39.25
N PHE A 102 16.54 14.53 40.06
CA PHE A 102 16.54 15.52 41.15
C PHE A 102 16.95 16.96 40.74
N LYS A 103 17.22 17.21 39.45
CA LYS A 103 17.68 18.54 38.97
C LYS A 103 16.83 19.19 37.87
N MET A 104 15.70 18.60 37.48
CA MET A 104 14.86 19.13 36.41
C MET A 104 13.61 19.83 36.95
N SER A 105 13.29 21.00 36.38
CA SER A 105 12.08 21.78 36.68
C SER A 105 10.80 20.93 36.45
N PRO A 106 9.72 21.10 37.25
CA PRO A 106 8.51 20.26 37.19
C PRO A 106 7.87 20.15 35.79
N VAL A 107 8.01 21.21 34.98
CA VAL A 107 7.44 21.27 33.62
C VAL A 107 8.23 20.41 32.62
N LEU A 108 9.56 20.33 32.75
CA LEU A 108 10.37 19.40 31.95
C LEU A 108 10.16 17.94 32.38
N CYS A 109 9.90 17.71 33.67
CA CYS A 109 9.66 16.38 34.20
C CYS A 109 8.40 15.73 33.61
N VAL A 110 7.31 16.48 33.46
CA VAL A 110 6.07 15.96 32.83
C VAL A 110 6.26 15.70 31.33
N CYS A 111 6.95 16.58 30.61
CA CYS A 111 7.17 16.42 29.16
C CYS A 111 8.12 15.25 28.84
N VAL A 112 9.18 15.09 29.63
CA VAL A 112 10.11 13.94 29.53
C VAL A 112 9.43 12.66 30.00
N CYS A 113 8.58 12.69 31.03
CA CYS A 113 7.86 11.50 31.49
C CYS A 113 6.83 11.03 30.45
N VAL A 114 6.09 11.93 29.80
CA VAL A 114 5.18 11.56 28.70
C VAL A 114 5.96 11.03 27.48
N CYS A 115 7.09 11.65 27.12
CA CYS A 115 7.92 11.20 26.00
C CYS A 115 8.59 9.84 26.28
N VAL A 116 9.11 9.63 27.50
CA VAL A 116 9.67 8.35 27.94
C VAL A 116 8.59 7.29 28.10
N CYS A 117 7.39 7.64 28.59
CA CYS A 117 6.28 6.68 28.70
C CYS A 117 5.78 6.24 27.32
N VAL A 118 5.67 7.16 26.34
CA VAL A 118 5.34 6.80 24.95
C VAL A 118 6.45 5.96 24.29
N CYS A 119 7.72 6.23 24.59
CA CYS A 119 8.86 5.46 24.07
C CYS A 119 9.04 4.09 24.77
N VAL A 120 8.57 3.91 26.00
CA VAL A 120 8.74 2.67 26.78
C VAL A 120 7.64 1.64 26.48
N PHE A 121 6.51 2.04 25.88
CA PHE A 121 5.39 1.13 25.59
C PHE A 121 5.19 0.77 24.11
N SER A 122 5.94 1.34 23.16
CA SER A 122 5.93 0.84 21.79
C SER A 122 6.87 -0.36 21.68
N THR A 123 6.34 -1.57 21.88
CA THR A 123 7.09 -2.79 21.60
C THR A 123 7.30 -2.90 20.10
N ALA A 124 8.50 -2.55 19.64
CA ALA A 124 8.86 -2.73 18.26
C ALA A 124 8.95 -4.23 17.93
N GLN A 125 8.42 -4.61 16.77
CA GLN A 125 8.41 -5.98 16.27
C GLN A 125 9.11 -6.05 14.92
N VAL A 126 9.75 -7.19 14.62
CA VAL A 126 10.44 -7.39 13.34
C VAL A 126 9.56 -8.21 12.42
N ILE A 127 9.20 -7.63 11.27
CA ILE A 127 8.49 -8.33 10.21
C ILE A 127 9.43 -8.62 9.04
N LYS A 128 9.15 -9.70 8.31
CA LYS A 128 9.88 -10.07 7.09
C LYS A 128 8.94 -9.95 5.89
N VAL A 129 9.32 -9.10 4.93
CA VAL A 129 8.53 -8.82 3.72
C VAL A 129 9.30 -9.26 2.50
N TYR A 130 8.64 -9.98 1.60
CA TYR A 130 9.20 -10.58 0.40
C TYR A 130 8.81 -9.81 -0.87
N ASN A 131 9.64 -9.93 -1.88
CA ASN A 131 9.40 -9.45 -3.24
C ASN A 131 8.90 -10.54 -4.18
N GLU A 132 8.54 -10.12 -5.39
CA GLU A 132 8.17 -11.00 -6.51
C GLU A 132 9.30 -11.97 -6.93
N ASP A 133 10.56 -11.63 -6.67
CA ASP A 133 11.73 -12.49 -6.93
C ASP A 133 12.11 -13.40 -5.75
N ASN A 134 11.29 -13.42 -4.69
CA ASN A 134 11.52 -14.10 -3.42
C ASN A 134 12.69 -13.58 -2.57
N THR A 135 13.30 -12.45 -2.94
CA THR A 135 14.16 -11.71 -2.00
C THR A 135 13.31 -11.13 -0.87
N SER A 136 13.94 -10.82 0.27
CA SER A 136 13.20 -10.37 1.44
C SER A 136 13.97 -9.37 2.26
N ARG A 137 13.25 -8.44 2.90
CA ARG A 137 13.79 -7.49 3.86
C ARG A 137 13.12 -7.65 5.22
N ALA A 138 13.92 -7.66 6.27
CA ALA A 138 13.43 -7.57 7.64
C ALA A 138 13.34 -6.09 8.05
N VAL A 139 12.24 -5.69 8.66
CA VAL A 139 12.00 -4.30 9.07
C VAL A 139 11.38 -4.29 10.46
N GLU A 140 11.92 -3.43 11.31
CA GLU A 140 11.38 -3.16 12.65
C GLU A 140 10.25 -2.14 12.54
N VAL A 141 9.11 -2.47 13.13
CA VAL A 141 7.84 -1.73 13.00
C VAL A 141 7.13 -1.67 14.34
N PRO A 142 6.35 -0.61 14.63
CA PRO A 142 5.56 -0.53 15.84
C PRO A 142 4.40 -1.53 15.82
N SER A 143 3.82 -1.83 16.98
CA SER A 143 2.76 -2.85 17.13
C SER A 143 1.41 -2.46 16.50
N ASP A 144 1.16 -1.16 16.31
CA ASP A 144 -0.06 -0.59 15.72
C ASP A 144 0.05 -0.34 14.20
N ILE A 145 1.10 -0.90 13.56
CA ILE A 145 1.39 -0.66 12.16
C ILE A 145 0.30 -1.25 11.23
N THR A 146 -0.19 -0.43 10.30
CA THR A 146 -1.15 -0.88 9.29
C THR A 146 -0.47 -1.33 8.01
N ALA A 147 -1.18 -2.10 7.19
CA ALA A 147 -0.68 -2.51 5.87
C ALA A 147 -0.34 -1.30 4.98
N ARG A 148 -1.08 -0.19 5.09
CA ARG A 148 -0.75 1.06 4.40
C ARG A 148 0.59 1.62 4.83
N ASP A 149 0.84 1.70 6.14
CA ASP A 149 2.06 2.30 6.65
C ASP A 149 3.30 1.52 6.19
N ILE A 150 3.19 0.19 6.15
CA ILE A 150 4.22 -0.67 5.57
C ILE A 150 4.43 -0.35 4.09
N CYS A 151 3.36 -0.25 3.30
CA CYS A 151 3.48 0.08 1.88
C CYS A 151 4.16 1.44 1.68
N GLN A 152 3.77 2.46 2.44
CA GLN A 152 4.37 3.80 2.39
C GLN A 152 5.85 3.77 2.78
N LEU A 153 6.21 3.01 3.81
CA LEU A 153 7.59 2.83 4.24
C LEU A 153 8.46 2.25 3.13
N PHE A 154 7.97 1.22 2.44
CA PHE A 154 8.72 0.60 1.35
C PHE A 154 8.76 1.46 0.08
N VAL A 155 7.70 2.21 -0.23
CA VAL A 155 7.72 3.19 -1.32
C VAL A 155 8.79 4.25 -1.08
N LEU A 156 8.87 4.80 0.14
CA LEU A 156 9.88 5.79 0.52
C LEU A 156 11.30 5.21 0.51
N LYS A 157 11.50 4.03 1.11
CA LYS A 157 12.83 3.40 1.20
C LYS A 157 13.40 2.96 -0.15
N ASN A 158 12.54 2.65 -1.12
CA ASN A 158 12.97 2.17 -2.44
C ASN A 158 12.80 3.23 -3.53
N HIS A 159 12.56 4.50 -3.16
CA HIS A 159 12.39 5.62 -4.10
C HIS A 159 11.37 5.34 -5.20
N CYS A 160 10.28 4.67 -4.85
CA CYS A 160 9.24 4.29 -5.79
C CYS A 160 8.24 5.42 -5.99
N VAL A 161 7.60 5.45 -7.16
CA VAL A 161 6.43 6.31 -7.37
C VAL A 161 5.26 5.74 -6.56
N ASP A 162 4.67 6.58 -5.70
CA ASP A 162 3.41 6.26 -5.03
C ASP A 162 2.23 6.44 -6.00
N ASP A 163 1.87 5.37 -6.69
CA ASP A 163 0.70 5.28 -7.57
C ASP A 163 -0.50 4.60 -6.89
N HIS A 164 -0.44 4.43 -5.56
CA HIS A 164 -1.47 3.77 -4.73
C HIS A 164 -1.81 2.31 -5.11
N SER A 165 -1.02 1.70 -6.01
CA SER A 165 -1.14 0.29 -6.38
C SER A 165 -0.30 -0.64 -5.50
N TRP A 166 0.66 -0.08 -4.75
CA TRP A 166 1.50 -0.82 -3.81
C TRP A 166 0.67 -1.49 -2.73
N THR A 167 0.84 -2.81 -2.61
CA THR A 167 -0.03 -3.65 -1.81
C THR A 167 0.77 -4.71 -1.07
N LEU A 168 0.40 -4.91 0.20
CA LEU A 168 0.87 -6.02 1.01
C LEU A 168 -0.06 -7.23 0.80
N PHE A 169 0.51 -8.38 0.52
CA PHE A 169 -0.19 -9.64 0.33
C PHE A 169 0.18 -10.62 1.43
N GLN A 170 -0.80 -11.37 1.91
CA GLN A 170 -0.58 -12.56 2.73
C GLN A 170 -0.62 -13.78 1.81
N GLN A 171 0.43 -14.58 1.81
CA GLN A 171 0.47 -15.86 1.11
C GLN A 171 0.58 -17.01 2.10
N LEU A 172 -0.31 -18.00 1.98
CA LEU A 172 -0.33 -19.24 2.74
C LEU A 172 0.23 -20.36 1.86
N SER A 173 1.55 -20.53 1.85
CA SER A 173 2.25 -21.37 0.85
C SER A 173 1.80 -22.83 0.89
N HIS A 174 1.59 -23.40 2.09
CA HIS A 174 1.10 -24.77 2.27
C HIS A 174 -0.29 -25.02 1.64
N LEU A 175 -1.13 -23.99 1.53
CA LEU A 175 -2.46 -24.07 0.91
C LEU A 175 -2.46 -23.59 -0.55
N HIS A 176 -1.37 -22.99 -1.04
CA HIS A 176 -1.28 -22.35 -2.35
C HIS A 176 -2.35 -21.28 -2.56
N ILE A 177 -2.63 -20.49 -1.51
CA ILE A 177 -3.61 -19.40 -1.54
C ILE A 177 -2.98 -18.09 -1.09
N GLU A 178 -3.48 -16.98 -1.60
CA GLU A 178 -3.04 -15.64 -1.22
C GLU A 178 -4.21 -14.65 -1.15
N ARG A 179 -4.05 -13.57 -0.39
CA ARG A 179 -4.99 -12.46 -0.38
C ARG A 179 -4.27 -11.12 -0.23
N THR A 180 -4.92 -10.06 -0.69
CA THR A 180 -4.54 -8.70 -0.33
C THR A 180 -4.84 -8.46 1.15
N ILE A 181 -3.91 -7.81 1.83
CA ILE A 181 -4.15 -7.19 3.14
C ILE A 181 -4.59 -5.76 2.87
N GLU A 182 -5.81 -5.42 3.29
CA GLU A 182 -6.39 -4.10 3.07
C GLU A 182 -5.67 -3.03 3.90
N ASP A 183 -5.64 -1.81 3.39
CA ASP A 183 -4.82 -0.70 3.93
C ASP A 183 -4.97 -0.45 5.44
N HIS A 184 -6.18 -0.67 5.96
CA HIS A 184 -6.55 -0.45 7.36
C HIS A 184 -6.23 -1.62 8.30
N GLU A 185 -5.94 -2.81 7.77
CA GLU A 185 -5.69 -4.00 8.60
C GLU A 185 -4.37 -3.83 9.36
N SER A 186 -4.37 -4.21 10.64
CA SER A 186 -3.17 -4.31 11.46
C SER A 186 -2.33 -5.49 10.99
N VAL A 187 -1.09 -5.25 10.60
CA VAL A 187 -0.18 -6.32 10.15
C VAL A 187 0.11 -7.29 11.29
N MET A 188 0.16 -6.78 12.53
CA MET A 188 0.41 -7.61 13.70
C MET A 188 -0.76 -8.54 14.02
N GLU A 189 -2.00 -8.09 13.83
CA GLU A 189 -3.18 -8.94 13.98
C GLU A 189 -3.24 -10.01 12.88
N VAL A 190 -2.88 -9.65 11.64
CA VAL A 190 -2.79 -10.63 10.54
C VAL A 190 -1.75 -11.70 10.84
N GLN A 191 -0.58 -11.32 11.36
CA GLN A 191 0.49 -12.26 11.71
C GLN A 191 0.18 -13.10 12.95
N SER A 192 -0.54 -12.56 13.94
CA SER A 192 -0.88 -13.33 15.15
C SER A 192 -1.85 -14.47 14.86
N ALA A 193 -2.63 -14.37 13.77
CA ALA A 193 -3.50 -15.45 13.29
C ALA A 193 -2.73 -16.61 12.63
N TRP A 194 -1.42 -16.47 12.40
CA TRP A 194 -0.59 -17.49 11.77
C TRP A 194 -0.32 -18.64 12.77
N GLY A 195 -0.42 -19.89 12.29
CA GLY A 195 0.01 -21.04 13.09
C GLY A 195 1.52 -21.02 13.31
N MET A 196 2.00 -21.57 14.43
CA MET A 196 3.43 -21.58 14.81
C MET A 196 4.35 -22.19 13.73
N ASP A 197 3.86 -23.16 12.96
CA ASP A 197 4.59 -23.84 11.86
C ASP A 197 4.14 -23.39 10.46
N SER A 198 3.54 -22.22 10.34
CA SER A 198 2.97 -21.79 9.07
C SER A 198 4.03 -21.14 8.14
N ASP A 199 4.18 -21.67 6.92
CA ASP A 199 4.97 -21.04 5.84
C ASP A 199 4.20 -19.86 5.21
N CYS A 200 3.70 -18.98 6.09
CA CYS A 200 3.02 -17.74 5.76
C CYS A 200 4.04 -16.66 5.43
N ARG A 201 3.79 -15.92 4.35
CA ARG A 201 4.71 -14.86 3.89
C ARG A 201 3.95 -13.58 3.58
N LEU A 202 4.55 -12.45 3.92
CA LEU A 202 4.12 -11.13 3.46
C LEU A 202 4.83 -10.81 2.15
N TYR A 203 4.10 -10.47 1.10
CA TYR A 203 4.67 -9.99 -0.16
C TYR A 203 4.32 -8.54 -0.40
N PHE A 204 5.28 -7.77 -0.89
CA PHE A 204 5.09 -6.39 -1.32
C PHE A 204 5.19 -6.32 -2.85
N ARG A 205 4.08 -5.97 -3.50
CA ARG A 205 4.02 -5.82 -4.97
C ARG A 205 2.88 -4.91 -5.40
N LYS A 206 2.86 -4.55 -6.68
CA LYS A 206 1.75 -3.77 -7.25
C LYS A 206 0.51 -4.63 -7.44
N ASN A 207 -0.65 -4.05 -7.20
CA ASN A 207 -1.96 -4.62 -7.52
C ASN A 207 -2.86 -3.52 -8.08
N TYR A 208 -2.90 -3.40 -9.40
CA TYR A 208 -3.71 -2.39 -10.06
C TYR A 208 -5.21 -2.70 -10.04
N ALA A 209 -5.60 -3.95 -9.80
CA ALA A 209 -7.00 -4.35 -9.70
C ALA A 209 -7.63 -4.03 -8.35
N LYS A 210 -6.83 -3.73 -7.31
CA LYS A 210 -7.27 -3.56 -5.91
C LYS A 210 -8.48 -2.64 -5.75
N TYR A 211 -8.50 -1.53 -6.49
CA TYR A 211 -9.52 -0.49 -6.42
C TYR A 211 -10.24 -0.25 -7.75
N GLU A 212 -10.14 -1.18 -8.72
CA GLU A 212 -10.68 -0.97 -10.08
C GLU A 212 -12.20 -0.75 -10.09
N PHE A 213 -12.94 -1.37 -9.15
CA PHE A 213 -14.37 -1.09 -8.96
C PHE A 213 -14.64 0.40 -8.69
N PHE A 214 -13.83 1.08 -7.89
CA PHE A 214 -14.05 2.50 -7.60
C PHE A 214 -13.62 3.40 -8.76
N ASN A 215 -12.67 2.95 -9.59
CA ASN A 215 -12.27 3.67 -10.79
C ASN A 215 -13.36 3.60 -11.88
N LYS A 216 -13.97 2.42 -12.08
CA LYS A 216 -14.94 2.15 -13.15
C LYS A 216 -16.17 1.33 -12.70
N PRO A 217 -16.97 1.80 -11.73
CA PRO A 217 -18.04 1.02 -11.10
C PRO A 217 -19.13 0.58 -12.08
N LEU A 218 -19.44 1.40 -13.10
CA LEU A 218 -20.47 1.10 -14.10
C LEU A 218 -20.05 0.00 -15.09
N GLU A 219 -18.76 -0.16 -15.34
CA GLU A 219 -18.21 -1.16 -16.28
C GLU A 219 -17.69 -2.40 -15.55
N PHE A 220 -17.61 -2.36 -14.22
CA PHE A 220 -16.93 -3.39 -13.43
C PHE A 220 -17.71 -4.70 -13.37
N PHE A 221 -19.00 -4.63 -13.06
CA PHE A 221 -19.86 -5.81 -12.98
C PHE A 221 -20.65 -6.01 -14.28
N PRO A 222 -20.73 -7.24 -14.82
CA PRO A 222 -21.67 -7.55 -15.89
C PRO A 222 -23.11 -7.26 -15.47
N GLU A 223 -23.94 -6.74 -16.38
CA GLU A 223 -25.33 -6.35 -16.09
C GLU A 223 -26.16 -7.48 -15.45
N HIS A 224 -25.93 -8.71 -15.89
CA HIS A 224 -26.65 -9.88 -15.40
C HIS A 224 -26.19 -10.36 -14.01
N MET A 225 -25.08 -9.85 -13.48
CA MET A 225 -24.49 -10.31 -12.23
C MET A 225 -25.02 -9.56 -11.00
N VAL A 226 -25.55 -8.35 -11.18
CA VAL A 226 -25.99 -7.47 -10.08
C VAL A 226 -27.48 -7.21 -10.20
N SER A 227 -28.22 -7.42 -9.11
CA SER A 227 -29.61 -6.99 -8.99
C SER A 227 -29.76 -6.01 -7.85
N VAL A 228 -30.11 -4.77 -8.18
CA VAL A 228 -30.39 -3.72 -7.19
C VAL A 228 -31.88 -3.77 -6.85
N SER A 229 -32.23 -3.95 -5.58
CA SER A 229 -33.62 -3.89 -5.12
C SER A 229 -34.08 -2.43 -5.01
N GLY A 230 -34.82 -1.95 -6.00
CA GLY A 230 -35.47 -0.63 -5.99
C GLY A 230 -35.88 -0.16 -7.39
N GLU A 231 -37.11 0.35 -7.53
CA GLU A 231 -37.61 0.99 -8.75
C GLU A 231 -36.76 2.23 -9.06
N THR A 232 -35.73 2.07 -9.87
CA THR A 232 -35.03 3.19 -10.48
C THR A 232 -35.16 3.02 -11.98
N ASN A 233 -36.25 3.57 -12.54
CA ASN A 233 -36.51 3.67 -13.98
C ASN A 233 -35.51 4.63 -14.68
N GLY A 234 -34.33 4.84 -14.11
CA GLY A 234 -33.29 5.75 -14.61
C GLY A 234 -31.92 5.11 -14.53
N LEU A 235 -31.04 5.47 -15.47
CA LEU A 235 -29.65 5.06 -15.53
C LEU A 235 -28.93 5.44 -14.22
N MET A 236 -28.45 4.45 -13.45
CA MET A 236 -27.67 4.72 -12.24
C MET A 236 -26.39 5.47 -12.57
N ASN A 237 -26.10 6.55 -11.84
CA ASN A 237 -24.82 7.24 -11.96
C ASN A 237 -23.72 6.58 -11.11
N HIS A 238 -22.46 6.91 -11.41
CA HIS A 238 -21.27 6.36 -10.76
C HIS A 238 -21.33 6.42 -9.21
N SER A 239 -21.71 7.59 -8.66
CA SER A 239 -21.79 7.79 -7.21
C SER A 239 -22.92 6.98 -6.58
N GLN A 240 -24.09 6.92 -7.23
CA GLN A 240 -25.23 6.15 -6.76
C GLN A 240 -24.93 4.66 -6.66
N LEU A 241 -24.25 4.08 -7.66
CA LEU A 241 -23.89 2.66 -7.63
C LEU A 241 -22.94 2.34 -6.48
N ILE A 242 -21.89 3.15 -6.29
CA ILE A 242 -20.98 3.01 -5.15
C ILE A 242 -21.78 3.11 -3.84
N GLN A 243 -22.62 4.13 -3.68
CA GLN A 243 -23.43 4.30 -2.47
C GLN A 243 -24.35 3.11 -2.21
N THR A 244 -24.88 2.46 -3.24
CA THR A 244 -25.72 1.26 -3.10
C THR A 244 -24.94 0.08 -2.52
N PHE A 245 -23.68 -0.14 -2.92
CA PHE A 245 -22.82 -1.15 -2.30
C PHE A 245 -22.40 -0.80 -0.88
N LEU A 246 -22.23 0.49 -0.57
CA LEU A 246 -21.75 0.95 0.73
C LEU A 246 -22.86 1.12 1.78
N LYS A 247 -24.12 1.31 1.36
CA LYS A 247 -25.27 1.47 2.26
C LYS A 247 -25.71 0.11 2.80
N SER A 248 -25.84 0.06 4.13
CA SER A 248 -26.25 -1.13 4.86
C SER A 248 -27.68 -1.59 4.52
N SER A 249 -28.60 -0.67 4.23
CA SER A 249 -30.03 -0.97 4.04
C SER A 249 -30.42 -1.46 2.64
N THR A 250 -29.64 -1.18 1.60
CA THR A 250 -29.99 -1.45 0.19
C THR A 250 -28.86 -2.11 -0.59
N CYS A 251 -28.14 -3.03 0.06
CA CYS A 251 -27.01 -3.72 -0.54
C CYS A 251 -27.49 -4.59 -1.72
N PRO A 252 -26.86 -4.47 -2.91
CA PRO A 252 -27.33 -5.17 -4.10
C PRO A 252 -27.12 -6.68 -3.97
N GLU A 253 -27.91 -7.48 -4.66
CA GLU A 253 -27.70 -8.93 -4.72
C GLU A 253 -26.73 -9.25 -5.86
N ILE A 254 -25.67 -10.00 -5.56
CA ILE A 254 -24.73 -10.50 -6.57
C ILE A 254 -25.02 -11.96 -6.84
N HIS A 255 -25.18 -12.35 -8.09
CA HIS A 255 -25.56 -13.71 -8.44
C HIS A 255 -24.96 -14.14 -9.77
N GLY A 256 -24.83 -15.45 -9.95
CA GLY A 256 -24.17 -16.02 -11.12
C GLY A 256 -23.70 -17.44 -10.87
N TYR A 257 -23.22 -18.10 -11.92
CA TYR A 257 -22.73 -19.46 -11.79
C TYR A 257 -21.28 -19.50 -11.31
N LEU A 258 -20.99 -20.44 -10.41
CA LEU A 258 -19.63 -20.81 -10.01
C LEU A 258 -19.53 -22.33 -9.90
N HIS A 259 -18.34 -22.85 -10.09
CA HIS A 259 -18.01 -24.22 -9.71
C HIS A 259 -17.61 -24.24 -8.25
N ALA A 260 -18.09 -25.21 -7.50
CA ALA A 260 -17.73 -25.43 -6.11
C ALA A 260 -17.32 -26.86 -5.88
N LYS A 261 -16.38 -27.04 -4.96
CA LYS A 261 -15.94 -28.36 -4.52
C LYS A 261 -16.43 -28.59 -3.10
N ASP A 262 -17.37 -29.51 -2.96
CA ASP A 262 -17.84 -30.00 -1.67
C ASP A 262 -16.76 -30.87 -1.02
N GLN A 263 -16.63 -30.77 0.29
CA GLN A 263 -15.57 -31.44 1.03
C GLN A 263 -15.84 -32.96 1.05
N GLY A 264 -14.83 -33.76 0.72
CA GLY A 264 -14.97 -35.22 0.57
C GLY A 264 -15.36 -35.67 -0.84
N ARG A 265 -15.79 -34.76 -1.73
CA ARG A 265 -16.03 -35.09 -3.14
C ARG A 265 -14.79 -34.77 -3.98
N LYS A 266 -14.42 -35.70 -4.85
CA LYS A 266 -13.34 -35.49 -5.84
C LYS A 266 -13.76 -34.55 -6.98
N SER A 267 -15.06 -34.39 -7.21
CA SER A 267 -15.62 -33.67 -8.35
C SER A 267 -16.05 -32.24 -8.02
N TRP A 268 -15.77 -31.31 -8.93
CA TRP A 268 -16.35 -29.98 -8.96
C TRP A 268 -17.77 -30.02 -9.53
N LYS A 269 -18.66 -29.18 -9.02
CA LYS A 269 -20.03 -29.03 -9.51
C LYS A 269 -20.37 -27.56 -9.72
N LYS A 270 -21.06 -27.26 -10.81
CA LYS A 270 -21.54 -25.91 -11.13
C LYS A 270 -22.87 -25.66 -10.43
N PHE A 271 -22.95 -24.60 -9.63
CA PHE A 271 -24.17 -24.15 -8.98
C PHE A 271 -24.42 -22.69 -9.28
N TYR A 272 -25.66 -22.25 -9.10
CA TYR A 272 -26.02 -20.84 -9.16
C TYR A 272 -25.89 -20.24 -7.76
N PHE A 273 -25.02 -19.24 -7.62
CA PHE A 273 -24.69 -18.59 -6.36
C PHE A 273 -25.42 -17.27 -6.21
N VAL A 274 -25.67 -16.92 -4.95
CA VAL A 274 -26.30 -15.66 -4.55
C VAL A 274 -25.55 -15.14 -3.31
N LEU A 275 -24.95 -13.97 -3.42
CA LEU A 275 -24.34 -13.24 -2.33
C LEU A 275 -25.30 -12.16 -1.84
N ARG A 276 -25.60 -12.24 -0.55
CA ARG A 276 -26.44 -11.32 0.21
C ARG A 276 -25.69 -10.83 1.43
N ARG A 277 -26.28 -9.86 2.12
CA ARG A 277 -25.66 -9.27 3.31
C ARG A 277 -25.40 -10.29 4.41
N SER A 278 -26.26 -11.29 4.53
CA SER A 278 -26.13 -12.40 5.48
C SER A 278 -25.10 -13.47 5.07
N GLY A 279 -24.53 -13.39 3.87
CA GLY A 279 -23.50 -14.30 3.41
C GLY A 279 -23.72 -14.84 2.00
N LEU A 280 -22.95 -15.87 1.68
CA LEU A 280 -22.94 -16.56 0.39
C LEU A 280 -23.82 -17.80 0.44
N TYR A 281 -24.67 -17.95 -0.58
CA TYR A 281 -25.57 -19.08 -0.75
C TYR A 281 -25.42 -19.67 -2.15
N PHE A 282 -25.77 -20.95 -2.30
CA PHE A 282 -26.04 -21.55 -3.61
C PHE A 282 -27.45 -22.12 -3.69
N SER A 283 -28.02 -22.17 -4.90
CA SER A 283 -29.32 -22.78 -5.14
C SER A 283 -29.19 -24.27 -5.40
N ASN A 284 -30.00 -25.08 -4.72
CA ASN A 284 -30.16 -26.51 -5.03
C ASN A 284 -31.20 -26.77 -6.15
N LYS A 285 -31.84 -25.72 -6.68
CA LYS A 285 -32.87 -25.81 -7.72
C LYS A 285 -32.63 -24.77 -8.82
N GLY A 286 -31.75 -25.10 -9.76
CA GLY A 286 -31.44 -24.23 -10.91
C GLY A 286 -31.00 -22.84 -10.47
N THR A 287 -31.66 -21.80 -10.98
CA THR A 287 -31.42 -20.39 -10.62
C THR A 287 -32.38 -19.86 -9.56
N SER A 288 -33.16 -20.73 -8.90
CA SER A 288 -34.15 -20.30 -7.92
C SER A 288 -33.50 -19.59 -6.73
N LYS A 289 -34.03 -18.41 -6.42
CA LYS A 289 -33.61 -17.57 -5.27
C LYS A 289 -34.56 -17.66 -4.07
N GLU A 290 -35.53 -18.57 -4.12
CA GLU A 290 -36.46 -18.82 -3.00
C GLU A 290 -35.70 -19.36 -1.77
N PRO A 291 -36.00 -18.89 -0.54
CA PRO A 291 -35.25 -19.28 0.67
C PRO A 291 -35.10 -20.79 0.89
N ARG A 292 -36.14 -21.58 0.60
CA ARG A 292 -36.13 -23.05 0.71
C ARG A 292 -35.14 -23.75 -0.23
N HIS A 293 -34.77 -23.11 -1.33
CA HIS A 293 -33.82 -23.66 -2.31
C HIS A 293 -32.39 -23.18 -2.05
N LEU A 294 -32.19 -22.18 -1.17
CA LEU A 294 -30.88 -21.62 -0.87
C LEU A 294 -30.19 -22.42 0.24
N GLN A 295 -28.93 -22.77 -0.02
CA GLN A 295 -28.05 -23.46 0.90
C GLN A 295 -26.92 -22.50 1.29
N PHE A 296 -26.75 -22.29 2.59
CA PHE A 296 -25.71 -21.41 3.13
C PHE A 296 -24.31 -22.02 2.97
N ILE A 297 -23.33 -21.18 2.66
CA ILE A 297 -21.92 -21.60 2.49
C ILE A 297 -21.01 -20.94 3.50
N ALA A 298 -21.07 -19.60 3.58
CA ALA A 298 -20.14 -18.81 4.38
C ALA A 298 -20.67 -17.40 4.65
N GLU A 299 -20.23 -16.84 5.77
CA GLU A 299 -20.31 -15.42 6.11
C GLU A 299 -18.91 -14.81 6.19
N PHE A 300 -18.81 -13.48 6.10
CA PHE A 300 -17.53 -12.78 5.92
C PHE A 300 -17.05 -12.00 7.15
N SER A 301 -17.84 -11.93 8.21
CA SER A 301 -17.44 -11.37 9.52
C SER A 301 -16.16 -12.04 10.03
N ASP A 302 -16.18 -13.37 10.11
CA ASP A 302 -15.10 -14.21 10.66
C ASP A 302 -14.36 -15.03 9.59
N SER A 303 -14.50 -14.67 8.30
CA SER A 303 -13.82 -15.36 7.20
C SER A 303 -13.15 -14.40 6.23
N ASP A 304 -12.02 -14.82 5.68
CA ASP A 304 -11.27 -14.07 4.68
C ASP A 304 -11.38 -14.76 3.30
N VAL A 305 -11.25 -13.95 2.25
CA VAL A 305 -11.33 -14.41 0.85
C VAL A 305 -9.93 -14.44 0.26
N TYR A 306 -9.55 -15.57 -0.33
CA TYR A 306 -8.24 -15.80 -0.93
C TYR A 306 -8.39 -16.21 -2.39
N THR A 307 -7.44 -15.83 -3.23
CA THR A 307 -7.26 -16.39 -4.58
C THR A 307 -6.41 -17.64 -4.52
N LEU A 308 -6.67 -18.61 -5.42
CA LEU A 308 -5.86 -19.82 -5.54
C LEU A 308 -4.72 -19.55 -6.53
N LEU A 309 -3.47 -19.78 -6.11
CA LEU A 309 -2.27 -19.61 -6.94
C LEU A 309 -2.13 -20.71 -8.01
N SER A 310 -2.75 -21.87 -7.80
CA SER A 310 -2.62 -23.04 -8.69
C SER A 310 -3.88 -23.90 -8.65
N ALA A 311 -5.02 -23.31 -8.99
CA ALA A 311 -6.34 -23.94 -8.85
C ALA A 311 -6.47 -25.29 -9.57
N ARG A 312 -6.06 -25.38 -10.85
CA ARG A 312 -6.08 -26.63 -11.61
C ARG A 312 -5.12 -27.66 -11.04
N LYS A 313 -3.85 -27.26 -10.89
CA LYS A 313 -2.74 -28.15 -10.51
C LYS A 313 -2.91 -28.74 -9.10
N VAL A 314 -3.33 -27.92 -8.13
CA VAL A 314 -3.41 -28.33 -6.71
C VAL A 314 -4.79 -28.86 -6.36
N HIS A 315 -5.87 -28.25 -6.86
CA HIS A 315 -7.23 -28.58 -6.44
C HIS A 315 -8.06 -29.31 -7.50
N GLY A 316 -7.52 -29.53 -8.70
CA GLY A 316 -8.23 -30.14 -9.83
C GLY A 316 -9.38 -29.27 -10.35
N ALA A 317 -9.26 -27.94 -10.23
CA ALA A 317 -10.32 -27.01 -10.60
C ALA A 317 -10.62 -27.01 -12.12
N PRO A 318 -11.86 -26.71 -12.54
CA PRO A 318 -12.24 -26.60 -13.96
C PRO A 318 -11.51 -25.47 -14.70
N THR A 319 -11.09 -24.42 -13.99
CA THR A 319 -10.28 -23.31 -14.52
C THR A 319 -9.16 -22.93 -13.56
N ASP A 320 -8.24 -22.05 -14.00
CA ASP A 320 -7.23 -21.45 -13.12
C ASP A 320 -7.80 -20.31 -12.25
N TYR A 321 -9.04 -19.90 -12.51
CA TYR A 321 -9.72 -18.78 -11.86
C TYR A 321 -10.39 -19.21 -10.56
N GLY A 322 -9.62 -19.91 -9.73
CA GLY A 322 -10.05 -20.39 -8.42
C GLY A 322 -9.88 -19.35 -7.32
N PHE A 323 -10.78 -19.39 -6.34
CA PHE A 323 -10.72 -18.61 -5.11
C PHE A 323 -11.41 -19.39 -3.97
N CYS A 324 -11.23 -18.98 -2.73
CA CYS A 324 -11.86 -19.66 -1.60
C CYS A 324 -12.19 -18.72 -0.45
N VAL A 325 -13.16 -19.13 0.36
CA VAL A 325 -13.44 -18.53 1.65
C VAL A 325 -12.81 -19.40 2.74
N LYS A 326 -11.97 -18.80 3.58
CA LYS A 326 -11.28 -19.45 4.70
C LYS A 326 -11.76 -18.82 6.02
N PRO A 327 -12.35 -19.60 6.95
CA PRO A 327 -12.65 -19.13 8.28
C PRO A 327 -11.37 -18.75 9.06
N ASN A 328 -11.39 -17.64 9.79
CA ASN A 328 -10.21 -17.12 10.50
C ASN A 328 -9.73 -18.07 11.61
N LYS A 329 -10.68 -18.74 12.28
CA LYS A 329 -10.42 -19.67 13.39
C LYS A 329 -9.91 -21.05 12.94
N SER A 330 -9.89 -21.34 11.64
CA SER A 330 -9.43 -22.63 11.13
C SER A 330 -8.23 -22.49 10.21
N ASN A 331 -7.22 -23.30 10.48
CA ASN A 331 -6.08 -23.51 9.60
C ASN A 331 -6.13 -24.85 8.88
N SER A 332 -7.24 -25.59 9.01
CA SER A 332 -7.42 -26.86 8.34
C SER A 332 -7.71 -26.64 6.85
N PRO A 333 -6.97 -27.28 5.92
CA PRO A 333 -7.29 -27.24 4.49
C PRO A 333 -8.68 -27.79 4.21
N ARG A 334 -9.20 -28.63 5.11
CA ARG A 334 -10.55 -29.17 4.99
C ARG A 334 -11.57 -28.07 5.07
N ASP A 335 -11.40 -27.02 5.87
CA ASP A 335 -12.47 -26.05 6.11
C ASP A 335 -12.60 -24.98 5.02
N LEU A 336 -11.70 -25.00 4.03
CA LEU A 336 -11.77 -24.13 2.87
C LEU A 336 -13.05 -24.38 2.05
N LYS A 337 -13.75 -23.30 1.71
CA LYS A 337 -14.85 -23.33 0.74
C LYS A 337 -14.28 -22.96 -0.63
N LEU A 338 -13.92 -23.97 -1.42
CA LEU A 338 -13.27 -23.81 -2.73
C LEU A 338 -14.30 -23.48 -3.82
N LEU A 339 -14.05 -22.39 -4.54
CA LEU A 339 -14.88 -21.86 -5.62
C LEU A 339 -14.01 -21.64 -6.87
N CYS A 340 -14.62 -21.68 -8.05
CA CYS A 340 -13.93 -21.52 -9.31
C CYS A 340 -14.86 -20.89 -10.35
N ALA A 341 -14.40 -19.82 -10.98
CA ALA A 341 -15.13 -19.09 -12.03
C ALA A 341 -14.78 -19.64 -13.42
N ASP A 342 -15.60 -19.34 -14.43
CA ASP A 342 -15.31 -19.74 -15.82
C ASP A 342 -14.22 -18.85 -16.46
N ASP A 343 -14.08 -17.61 -15.99
CA ASP A 343 -13.10 -16.63 -16.46
C ASP A 343 -12.57 -15.71 -15.34
N GLU A 344 -11.53 -14.94 -15.65
CA GLU A 344 -10.86 -14.03 -14.73
C GLU A 344 -11.75 -12.86 -14.28
N GLN A 345 -12.56 -12.32 -15.20
CA GLN A 345 -13.45 -11.20 -14.91
C GLN A 345 -14.47 -11.61 -13.85
N THR A 346 -15.11 -12.76 -14.04
CA THR A 346 -16.08 -13.34 -13.10
C THR A 346 -15.42 -13.56 -11.73
N ARG A 347 -14.21 -14.14 -11.67
CA ARG A 347 -13.46 -14.28 -10.41
C ARG A 347 -13.24 -12.94 -9.73
N THR A 348 -12.74 -11.95 -10.48
CA THR A 348 -12.43 -10.60 -9.96
C THR A 348 -13.69 -9.92 -9.44
N CYS A 349 -14.82 -10.02 -10.15
CA CYS A 349 -16.11 -9.51 -9.70
C CYS A 349 -16.55 -10.16 -8.39
N TRP A 350 -16.51 -11.50 -8.28
CA TRP A 350 -16.91 -12.20 -7.05
C TRP A 350 -16.02 -11.86 -5.87
N VAL A 351 -14.69 -11.87 -6.03
CA VAL A 351 -13.75 -11.52 -4.95
C VAL A 351 -13.96 -10.07 -4.51
N THR A 352 -14.14 -9.15 -5.45
CA THR A 352 -14.37 -7.73 -5.14
C THR A 352 -15.72 -7.51 -4.47
N ALA A 353 -16.77 -8.19 -4.91
CA ALA A 353 -18.07 -8.17 -4.26
C ALA A 353 -17.95 -8.66 -2.81
N MET A 354 -17.28 -9.79 -2.56
CA MET A 354 -17.10 -10.28 -1.19
C MET A 354 -16.29 -9.30 -0.32
N ARG A 355 -15.26 -8.63 -0.88
CA ARG A 355 -14.53 -7.55 -0.20
C ARG A 355 -15.44 -6.36 0.14
N LEU A 356 -16.28 -5.92 -0.79
CA LEU A 356 -17.26 -4.86 -0.54
C LEU A 356 -18.26 -5.25 0.55
N PHE A 357 -18.71 -6.50 0.59
CA PHE A 357 -19.63 -6.99 1.63
C PHE A 357 -18.95 -7.13 3.00
N LYS A 358 -17.67 -7.51 3.03
CA LYS A 358 -16.90 -7.65 4.27
C LYS A 358 -16.53 -6.30 4.89
N TYR A 359 -15.98 -5.39 4.08
CA TYR A 359 -15.37 -4.15 4.57
C TYR A 359 -16.21 -2.89 4.34
N GLY A 360 -17.12 -2.91 3.35
CA GLY A 360 -18.05 -1.82 3.07
C GLY A 360 -17.38 -0.44 2.97
N MET A 361 -17.87 0.51 3.76
CA MET A 361 -17.39 1.89 3.80
C MET A 361 -15.89 2.00 4.10
N GLN A 362 -15.34 1.10 4.91
CA GLN A 362 -13.91 1.11 5.24
C GLN A 362 -13.05 0.92 3.99
N LEU A 363 -13.48 0.08 3.04
CA LEU A 363 -12.75 -0.13 1.79
C LEU A 363 -12.78 1.10 0.89
N TYR A 364 -13.90 1.82 0.86
CA TYR A 364 -14.01 3.09 0.14
C TYR A 364 -13.18 4.19 0.80
N GLN A 365 -13.15 4.26 2.13
CA GLN A 365 -12.26 5.15 2.87
C GLN A 365 -10.79 4.88 2.53
N ASN A 366 -10.41 3.61 2.39
CA ASN A 366 -9.07 3.25 2.00
C ASN A 366 -8.69 3.76 0.60
N PHE A 367 -9.65 3.71 -0.33
CA PHE A 367 -9.49 4.24 -1.69
C PHE A 367 -9.36 5.78 -1.72
N ILE A 368 -10.17 6.53 -0.98
CA ILE A 368 -10.17 8.00 -1.04
C ILE A 368 -9.06 8.66 -0.23
N GLN A 369 -8.55 8.00 0.82
CA GLN A 369 -7.60 8.59 1.76
C GLN A 369 -6.29 9.07 1.11
N PRO A 370 -5.65 8.33 0.18
CA PRO A 370 -4.48 8.82 -0.54
C PRO A 370 -4.79 10.07 -1.39
N HIS A 371 -5.94 10.09 -2.05
CA HIS A 371 -6.40 11.19 -2.91
C HIS A 371 -6.72 12.47 -2.12
N GLN A 372 -7.12 12.36 -0.84
CA GLN A 372 -7.37 13.51 0.02
C GLN A 372 -6.08 14.19 0.48
N LYS A 373 -5.01 13.43 0.77
CA LYS A 373 -3.70 13.98 1.14
C LYS A 373 -3.02 14.73 -0.02
N GLN A 374 -3.21 14.28 -1.27
CA GLN A 374 -2.73 15.02 -2.44
C GLN A 374 -3.43 16.37 -2.64
N LYS A 375 -4.69 16.51 -2.20
CA LYS A 375 -5.40 17.81 -2.22
C LYS A 375 -4.99 18.74 -1.09
N THR A 376 -4.43 18.21 0.01
CA THR A 376 -4.07 18.97 1.21
C THR A 376 -2.57 19.15 1.41
N SER A 377 -1.71 18.70 0.50
CA SER A 377 -0.45 19.40 0.35
C SER A 377 -0.82 20.82 -0.09
N PRO A 378 -0.54 21.88 0.70
CA PRO A 378 -0.17 23.10 0.04
C PRO A 378 1.05 22.66 -0.76
N MET A 379 0.88 22.48 -2.07
CA MET A 379 1.90 22.94 -2.96
C MET A 379 2.18 24.34 -2.42
N ARG A 380 3.23 24.49 -1.61
CA ARG A 380 3.77 25.82 -1.35
C ARG A 380 3.89 26.32 -2.77
N SER A 381 3.09 27.30 -3.15
CA SER A 381 3.43 28.09 -4.31
C SER A 381 4.78 28.67 -3.90
N ILE A 382 5.84 27.97 -4.26
CA ILE A 382 7.11 28.60 -4.47
C ILE A 382 6.72 29.54 -5.59
N SER A 383 6.49 30.81 -5.25
CA SER A 383 6.33 31.82 -6.28
C SER A 383 7.54 31.64 -7.19
N GLU A 384 7.35 31.72 -8.50
CA GLU A 384 8.43 31.57 -9.49
C GLU A 384 9.63 32.49 -9.20
N ASN A 385 9.46 33.46 -8.29
CA ASN A 385 10.45 34.39 -7.79
C ASN A 385 11.34 33.86 -6.63
N SER A 386 11.22 32.61 -6.18
CA SER A 386 12.03 32.06 -5.05
C SER A 386 12.96 30.91 -5.43
N LEU A 387 13.03 30.53 -6.70
CA LEU A 387 14.04 29.58 -7.19
C LEU A 387 15.26 30.37 -7.67
N VAL A 388 16.43 30.06 -7.12
CA VAL A 388 17.70 30.64 -7.55
C VAL A 388 18.62 29.53 -8.05
N ALA A 389 19.24 29.74 -9.21
CA ALA A 389 20.22 28.81 -9.73
C ALA A 389 21.48 28.85 -8.86
N MET A 390 22.04 27.68 -8.56
CA MET A 390 23.23 27.53 -7.71
C MET A 390 24.35 26.89 -8.52
N ASP A 391 25.56 27.43 -8.39
CA ASP A 391 26.77 26.90 -9.00
C ASP A 391 27.60 26.13 -7.95
N PHE A 392 27.96 24.89 -8.27
CA PHE A 392 28.76 23.97 -7.45
C PHE A 392 30.12 23.64 -8.08
N SER A 393 30.49 24.28 -9.18
CA SER A 393 31.74 23.99 -9.91
C SER A 393 33.02 24.39 -9.16
N GLY A 394 32.91 25.19 -8.10
CA GLY A 394 34.03 25.61 -7.23
C GLY A 394 34.06 24.95 -5.84
N GLN A 395 35.07 25.30 -5.03
CA GLN A 395 35.23 24.81 -3.64
C GLN A 395 34.14 25.29 -2.65
N LYS A 396 33.30 26.25 -3.04
CA LYS A 396 32.15 26.75 -2.26
C LYS A 396 30.97 26.98 -3.20
N SER A 397 29.79 26.51 -2.80
CA SER A 397 28.54 26.75 -3.51
C SER A 397 28.17 28.24 -3.52
N ARG A 398 27.80 28.78 -4.68
CA ARG A 398 27.34 30.17 -4.82
C ARG A 398 25.98 30.24 -5.52
N VAL A 399 25.24 31.30 -5.24
CA VAL A 399 24.01 31.66 -5.97
C VAL A 399 24.40 32.38 -7.26
N ILE A 400 23.81 31.98 -8.40
CA ILE A 400 23.96 32.67 -9.69
C ILE A 400 22.90 33.77 -9.76
N GLU A 401 23.32 35.03 -9.58
CA GLU A 401 22.40 36.18 -9.56
C GLU A 401 22.13 36.76 -10.96
N ASN A 402 23.04 36.55 -11.92
CA ASN A 402 22.95 37.11 -13.27
C ASN A 402 22.05 36.25 -14.18
N PRO A 403 20.91 36.75 -14.68
CA PRO A 403 19.98 35.95 -15.49
C PRO A 403 20.59 35.39 -16.79
N SER A 404 21.52 36.11 -17.41
CA SER A 404 22.19 35.65 -18.63
C SER A 404 23.15 34.49 -18.35
N GLU A 405 23.77 34.48 -17.17
CA GLU A 405 24.63 33.39 -16.70
C GLU A 405 23.80 32.16 -16.33
N VAL A 406 22.63 32.35 -15.71
CA VAL A 406 21.67 31.26 -15.45
C VAL A 406 21.27 30.58 -16.76
N LEU A 407 20.95 31.37 -17.79
CA LEU A 407 20.54 30.83 -19.08
C LEU A 407 21.69 30.10 -19.78
N SER A 408 22.92 30.64 -19.74
CA SER A 408 24.08 29.97 -20.33
C SER A 408 24.43 28.68 -19.61
N VAL A 409 24.37 28.65 -18.27
CA VAL A 409 24.61 27.44 -17.48
C VAL A 409 23.52 26.41 -17.75
N ALA A 410 22.25 26.79 -17.80
CA ALA A 410 21.16 25.86 -18.12
C ALA A 410 21.28 25.29 -19.54
N VAL A 411 21.70 26.11 -20.51
CA VAL A 411 21.95 25.68 -21.90
C VAL A 411 23.18 24.78 -21.96
N GLU A 412 24.29 25.14 -21.31
CA GLU A 412 25.52 24.35 -21.31
C GLU A 412 25.34 23.02 -20.56
N GLU A 413 24.64 23.02 -19.43
CA GLU A 413 24.27 21.82 -18.70
C GLU A 413 23.38 20.97 -19.60
N GLY A 414 22.32 21.53 -20.20
CA GLY A 414 21.43 20.85 -21.15
C GLY A 414 22.14 20.29 -22.39
N LEU A 415 23.19 20.97 -22.87
CA LEU A 415 24.08 20.47 -23.92
C LEU A 415 25.03 19.39 -23.38
N SER A 416 25.53 19.49 -22.15
CA SER A 416 26.35 18.45 -21.51
C SER A 416 25.57 17.16 -21.26
N TRP A 417 24.28 17.26 -20.90
CA TRP A 417 23.34 16.14 -20.84
C TRP A 417 23.17 15.51 -22.24
N ARG A 418 23.21 16.31 -23.32
CA ARG A 418 23.16 15.80 -24.71
C ARG A 418 24.49 15.21 -25.18
N TYR A 419 25.64 15.75 -24.78
CA TYR A 419 26.97 15.22 -25.10
C TYR A 419 27.30 13.95 -24.30
N THR A 420 26.88 13.82 -23.04
CA THR A 420 26.99 12.56 -22.28
C THR A 420 26.08 11.47 -22.83
N MET A 421 24.99 11.83 -23.52
CA MET A 421 24.14 10.90 -24.29
C MET A 421 24.73 10.50 -25.66
N SER A 422 25.92 10.99 -26.01
CA SER A 422 26.69 10.51 -27.17
C SER A 422 27.70 9.40 -26.84
N PHE A 423 27.58 8.77 -25.66
CA PHE A 423 28.11 7.43 -25.41
C PHE A 423 27.10 6.39 -25.89
N SER A 424 27.44 5.63 -26.95
CA SER A 424 26.70 4.48 -27.50
C SER A 424 25.24 4.30 -27.02
N SER A 425 24.30 4.87 -27.78
CA SER A 425 22.84 4.85 -27.61
C SER A 425 22.20 3.47 -27.31
N SER A 426 22.91 2.36 -27.55
CA SER A 426 22.33 1.02 -27.60
C SER A 426 21.87 0.41 -26.25
N ALA A 427 22.02 1.07 -25.10
CA ALA A 427 21.74 0.45 -23.79
C ALA A 427 20.90 1.27 -22.78
N ILE A 428 20.44 2.49 -23.10
CA ILE A 428 19.70 3.33 -22.13
C ILE A 428 18.36 2.69 -21.73
N HIS A 429 17.72 1.98 -22.67
CA HIS A 429 16.49 1.24 -22.39
C HIS A 429 16.68 0.14 -21.34
N MET A 430 17.90 -0.39 -21.14
CA MET A 430 18.16 -1.43 -20.15
C MET A 430 18.03 -0.91 -18.71
N ALA A 431 18.16 0.40 -18.49
CA ALA A 431 17.95 1.04 -17.21
C ALA A 431 16.47 1.37 -16.93
N GLN A 432 15.58 1.17 -17.91
CA GLN A 432 14.18 1.52 -17.78
C GLN A 432 13.42 0.50 -16.93
N PRO A 433 12.55 0.92 -16.01
CA PRO A 433 11.86 0.02 -15.09
C PRO A 433 10.88 -0.93 -15.82
N TRP A 434 10.42 -0.55 -17.01
CA TRP A 434 9.54 -1.34 -17.85
C TRP A 434 10.26 -2.36 -18.73
N PHE A 435 11.60 -2.36 -18.77
CA PHE A 435 12.39 -3.27 -19.58
C PHE A 435 12.94 -4.42 -18.73
N HIS A 436 12.69 -5.65 -19.18
CA HIS A 436 13.10 -6.87 -18.48
C HIS A 436 13.98 -7.71 -19.39
N SER A 437 15.29 -7.56 -19.22
CA SER A 437 16.25 -8.38 -19.96
C SER A 437 16.10 -9.86 -19.61
N LYS A 438 16.25 -10.73 -20.61
CA LYS A 438 16.22 -12.21 -20.48
C LYS A 438 14.92 -12.78 -19.89
N LEU A 439 13.83 -12.02 -19.86
CA LEU A 439 12.54 -12.49 -19.36
C LEU A 439 11.86 -13.38 -20.41
N SER A 440 11.45 -14.58 -20.00
CA SER A 440 10.70 -15.48 -20.89
C SER A 440 9.25 -15.02 -21.11
N ARG A 441 8.60 -15.59 -22.12
CA ARG A 441 7.17 -15.34 -22.38
C ARG A 441 6.30 -15.70 -21.18
N ASP A 442 6.52 -16.87 -20.58
CA ASP A 442 5.71 -17.38 -19.47
C ASP A 442 5.93 -16.57 -18.20
N GLU A 443 7.18 -16.15 -17.93
CA GLU A 443 7.47 -15.26 -16.80
C GLU A 443 6.84 -13.87 -16.99
N ALA A 444 6.85 -13.34 -18.21
CA ALA A 444 6.16 -12.08 -18.52
C ALA A 444 4.65 -12.20 -18.29
N GLN A 445 4.04 -13.32 -18.68
CA GLN A 445 2.63 -13.56 -18.42
C GLN A 445 2.34 -13.61 -16.92
N ARG A 446 3.19 -14.31 -16.15
CA ARG A 446 3.07 -14.42 -14.69
C ARG A 446 3.21 -13.06 -14.00
N LEU A 447 4.22 -12.24 -14.37
CA LEU A 447 4.44 -10.92 -13.77
C LEU A 447 3.27 -9.96 -14.03
N ILE A 448 2.80 -9.88 -15.27
CA ILE A 448 1.63 -9.05 -15.61
C ILE A 448 0.38 -9.55 -14.85
N ALA A 449 0.22 -10.86 -14.71
CA ALA A 449 -0.91 -11.44 -13.98
C ALA A 449 -0.90 -11.08 -12.49
N GLN A 450 0.28 -11.08 -11.85
CA GLN A 450 0.45 -10.73 -10.44
C GLN A 450 0.07 -9.27 -10.12
N GLN A 451 0.06 -8.39 -11.14
CA GLN A 451 -0.28 -6.97 -10.99
C GLN A 451 -1.76 -6.66 -11.24
N GLY A 452 -2.61 -7.68 -11.41
CA GLY A 452 -4.07 -7.54 -11.44
C GLY A 452 -4.71 -7.52 -12.83
N LEU A 453 -3.98 -7.84 -13.90
CA LEU A 453 -4.51 -8.03 -15.26
C LEU A 453 -5.39 -6.87 -15.80
N ILE A 454 -5.19 -5.64 -15.34
CA ILE A 454 -5.94 -4.49 -15.85
C ILE A 454 -5.41 -4.02 -17.21
N ASP A 455 -6.26 -3.32 -17.95
CA ASP A 455 -5.92 -2.79 -19.27
C ASP A 455 -4.76 -1.80 -19.21
N GLY A 456 -3.79 -1.99 -20.10
CA GLY A 456 -2.62 -1.12 -20.22
C GLY A 456 -1.46 -1.49 -19.31
N VAL A 457 -1.55 -2.59 -18.53
CA VAL A 457 -0.38 -3.16 -17.84
C VAL A 457 0.57 -3.78 -18.86
N PHE A 458 1.84 -3.39 -18.84
CA PHE A 458 2.80 -3.81 -19.86
C PHE A 458 4.24 -3.96 -19.35
N LEU A 459 5.05 -4.65 -20.15
CA LEU A 459 6.51 -4.65 -20.05
C LEU A 459 7.13 -4.92 -21.42
N LEU A 460 8.39 -4.50 -21.61
CA LEU A 460 9.21 -4.89 -22.76
C LEU A 460 10.25 -5.92 -22.32
N ARG A 461 10.59 -6.83 -23.22
CA ARG A 461 11.58 -7.89 -23.02
C ARG A 461 12.30 -8.23 -24.31
N ASP A 462 13.44 -8.90 -24.19
CA ASP A 462 14.11 -9.52 -25.33
C ASP A 462 13.21 -10.59 -25.99
N SER A 463 13.26 -10.67 -27.31
CA SER A 463 12.65 -11.77 -28.05
C SER A 463 13.50 -13.03 -27.90
N GLN A 464 12.88 -14.13 -27.46
CA GLN A 464 13.55 -15.44 -27.38
C GLN A 464 13.56 -16.17 -28.73
N SER A 465 12.62 -15.85 -29.63
CA SER A 465 12.46 -16.53 -30.92
C SER A 465 13.18 -15.81 -32.06
N ASN A 466 13.36 -14.50 -31.97
CA ASN A 466 14.05 -13.71 -32.99
C ASN A 466 15.17 -12.88 -32.33
N PRO A 467 16.44 -13.30 -32.42
CA PRO A 467 17.56 -12.55 -31.86
C PRO A 467 17.59 -11.12 -32.37
N LYS A 468 17.98 -10.17 -31.51
CA LYS A 468 18.04 -8.72 -31.78
C LYS A 468 16.69 -8.01 -31.97
N THR A 469 15.56 -8.67 -31.72
CA THR A 469 14.25 -7.99 -31.67
C THR A 469 13.70 -7.94 -30.26
N PHE A 470 12.74 -7.04 -30.03
CA PHE A 470 12.10 -6.88 -28.73
C PHE A 470 10.64 -7.32 -28.78
N VAL A 471 10.05 -7.53 -27.61
CA VAL A 471 8.63 -7.90 -27.48
C VAL A 471 7.98 -7.01 -26.44
N LEU A 472 6.92 -6.30 -26.85
CA LEU A 472 5.99 -5.64 -25.94
C LEU A 472 4.94 -6.66 -25.48
N SER A 473 4.92 -6.96 -24.19
CA SER A 473 3.85 -7.77 -23.58
C SER A 473 2.84 -6.85 -22.90
N LEU A 474 1.57 -6.92 -23.30
CA LEU A 474 0.52 -5.97 -22.91
C LEU A 474 -0.76 -6.72 -22.47
N CYS A 475 -1.34 -6.32 -21.35
CA CYS A 475 -2.65 -6.76 -20.91
C CYS A 475 -3.77 -5.90 -21.49
N HIS A 476 -4.77 -6.54 -22.07
CA HIS A 476 -6.02 -5.92 -22.49
C HIS A 476 -7.17 -6.93 -22.42
N ALA A 477 -8.30 -6.51 -21.84
CA ALA A 477 -9.47 -7.33 -21.59
C ALA A 477 -9.10 -8.64 -20.86
N GLN A 478 -8.30 -8.53 -19.79
CA GLN A 478 -7.83 -9.64 -18.96
C GLN A 478 -7.00 -10.70 -19.73
N ARG A 479 -6.51 -10.37 -20.94
CA ARG A 479 -5.66 -11.23 -21.76
C ARG A 479 -4.35 -10.56 -22.08
N ILE A 480 -3.28 -11.34 -22.00
CA ILE A 480 -1.92 -10.88 -22.28
C ILE A 480 -1.59 -11.18 -23.74
N ARG A 481 -1.25 -10.14 -24.50
CA ARG A 481 -0.81 -10.22 -25.90
C ARG A 481 0.66 -9.83 -26.00
N HIS A 482 1.36 -10.40 -26.98
CA HIS A 482 2.76 -10.13 -27.23
C HIS A 482 2.90 -9.56 -28.64
N PHE A 483 3.49 -8.37 -28.75
CA PHE A 483 3.70 -7.66 -30.00
C PHE A 483 5.20 -7.58 -30.28
N GLN A 484 5.60 -8.01 -31.47
CA GLN A 484 7.01 -8.00 -31.85
C GLN A 484 7.40 -6.59 -32.31
N ILE A 485 8.45 -6.06 -31.71
CA ILE A 485 9.06 -4.79 -32.09
C ILE A 485 10.23 -5.14 -33.01
N LEU A 486 10.13 -4.76 -34.28
CA LEU A 486 11.09 -5.12 -35.31
C LEU A 486 12.01 -3.93 -35.62
N PRO A 487 13.31 -4.18 -35.85
CA PRO A 487 14.19 -3.19 -36.44
C PRO A 487 13.80 -2.93 -37.91
N VAL A 488 13.81 -1.66 -38.32
CA VAL A 488 13.59 -1.20 -39.69
C VAL A 488 14.75 -0.29 -40.05
N GLU A 489 15.49 -0.63 -41.10
CA GLU A 489 16.56 0.22 -41.62
C GLU A 489 16.00 1.13 -42.71
N ASP A 490 16.26 2.44 -42.59
CA ASP A 490 15.92 3.44 -43.59
C ASP A 490 17.08 4.42 -43.75
N GLU A 491 17.57 4.59 -44.98
CA GLU A 491 18.76 5.41 -45.30
C GLU A 491 20.01 5.14 -44.43
N GLY A 492 20.17 3.91 -43.94
CA GLY A 492 21.30 3.51 -43.08
C GLY A 492 21.11 3.78 -41.59
N GLU A 493 19.98 4.38 -41.21
CA GLU A 493 19.58 4.59 -39.82
C GLU A 493 18.65 3.46 -39.34
N LEU A 494 18.82 3.05 -38.08
CA LEU A 494 18.04 1.97 -37.47
C LEU A 494 16.86 2.54 -36.68
N PHE A 495 15.66 2.10 -37.01
CA PHE A 495 14.42 2.43 -36.29
C PHE A 495 13.77 1.18 -35.71
N TYR A 496 12.85 1.38 -34.77
CA TYR A 496 11.99 0.34 -34.22
C TYR A 496 10.53 0.60 -34.60
N SER A 497 9.79 -0.47 -34.91
CA SER A 497 8.38 -0.39 -35.30
C SER A 497 7.57 -1.59 -34.80
N LEU A 498 6.29 -1.35 -34.54
CA LEU A 498 5.27 -2.35 -34.20
C LEU A 498 4.31 -2.66 -35.36
N ASP A 499 4.44 -1.94 -36.47
CA ASP A 499 3.49 -1.90 -37.58
C ASP A 499 4.20 -1.90 -38.93
N GLU A 500 5.22 -2.75 -39.08
CA GLU A 500 5.95 -2.96 -40.35
C GLU A 500 6.57 -1.68 -40.94
N GLY A 501 6.95 -0.73 -40.07
CA GLY A 501 7.64 0.49 -40.46
C GLY A 501 6.72 1.67 -40.81
N HIS A 502 5.40 1.56 -40.62
CA HIS A 502 4.49 2.71 -40.80
C HIS A 502 4.72 3.78 -39.73
N THR A 503 4.87 3.36 -38.47
CA THR A 503 5.27 4.20 -37.35
C THR A 503 6.67 3.79 -36.90
N ARG A 504 7.60 4.75 -36.90
CA ARG A 504 9.03 4.50 -36.65
C ARG A 504 9.49 5.29 -35.44
N PHE A 505 10.33 4.66 -34.64
CA PHE A 505 10.91 5.24 -33.42
C PHE A 505 12.41 5.06 -33.42
N THR A 506 13.16 6.09 -33.00
CA THR A 506 14.62 6.04 -32.93
C THR A 506 15.10 5.07 -31.85
N ASP A 507 14.33 4.91 -30.78
CA ASP A 507 14.62 4.01 -29.68
C ASP A 507 13.34 3.48 -29.02
N LEU A 508 13.51 2.53 -28.10
CA LEU A 508 12.40 1.92 -27.36
C LEU A 508 11.72 2.88 -26.38
N ILE A 509 12.41 3.93 -25.92
CA ILE A 509 11.87 4.91 -24.97
C ILE A 509 10.82 5.76 -25.69
N GLN A 510 11.17 6.30 -26.85
CA GLN A 510 10.25 7.05 -27.70
C GLN A 510 9.03 6.21 -28.11
N LEU A 511 9.24 4.93 -28.43
CA LEU A 511 8.15 3.99 -28.71
C LEU A 511 7.19 3.88 -27.51
N VAL A 512 7.72 3.65 -26.31
CA VAL A 512 6.89 3.52 -25.10
C VAL A 512 6.13 4.82 -24.82
N GLU A 513 6.79 5.97 -24.85
CA GLU A 513 6.17 7.29 -24.64
C GLU A 513 5.04 7.55 -25.64
N PHE A 514 5.28 7.24 -26.92
CA PHE A 514 4.25 7.37 -27.95
C PHE A 514 3.03 6.51 -27.63
N TYR A 515 3.21 5.24 -27.29
CA TYR A 515 2.09 4.33 -27.01
C TYR A 515 1.46 4.52 -25.62
N GLN A 516 2.09 5.27 -24.73
CA GLN A 516 1.45 5.78 -23.51
C GLN A 516 0.42 6.88 -23.84
N LEU A 517 0.73 7.74 -24.80
CA LEU A 517 -0.15 8.83 -25.22
C LEU A 517 -1.17 8.40 -26.28
N ASN A 518 -0.79 7.46 -27.15
CA ASN A 518 -1.53 7.07 -28.34
C ASN A 518 -1.82 5.57 -28.34
N ARG A 519 -3.00 5.18 -28.83
CA ARG A 519 -3.31 3.75 -28.99
C ARG A 519 -2.52 3.13 -30.15
N GLY A 520 -2.43 3.84 -31.27
CA GLY A 520 -1.88 3.32 -32.52
C GLY A 520 -2.47 1.96 -32.88
N VAL A 521 -1.59 1.00 -33.22
CA VAL A 521 -1.93 -0.40 -33.55
C VAL A 521 -2.23 -1.29 -32.34
N LEU A 522 -2.00 -0.81 -31.11
CA LEU A 522 -2.26 -1.59 -29.90
C LEU A 522 -3.76 -1.63 -29.58
N PRO A 523 -4.24 -2.64 -28.82
CA PRO A 523 -5.64 -2.70 -28.42
C PRO A 523 -6.01 -1.58 -27.41
N CYS A 524 -5.06 -1.13 -26.60
CA CYS A 524 -5.22 -0.02 -25.66
C CYS A 524 -3.89 0.73 -25.48
N LYS A 525 -3.95 1.94 -24.89
CA LYS A 525 -2.74 2.69 -24.50
C LYS A 525 -1.97 1.95 -23.42
N LEU A 526 -0.66 2.15 -23.40
CA LEU A 526 0.21 1.75 -22.29
C LEU A 526 -0.07 2.64 -21.09
N LYS A 527 -0.29 2.07 -19.90
CA LYS A 527 -0.65 2.84 -18.70
C LYS A 527 0.25 2.53 -17.53
N HIS A 528 0.48 1.25 -17.28
CA HIS A 528 1.11 0.78 -16.06
C HIS A 528 2.25 -0.17 -16.42
N HIS A 529 3.48 0.19 -16.09
CA HIS A 529 4.59 -0.71 -16.37
C HIS A 529 4.84 -1.66 -15.20
N CYS A 530 5.13 -2.92 -15.51
CA CYS A 530 5.65 -3.85 -14.51
C CYS A 530 7.10 -3.46 -14.21
N ALA A 531 7.37 -2.97 -13.00
CA ALA A 531 8.74 -2.72 -12.52
C ALA A 531 9.23 -3.91 -11.67
N ARG A 532 10.48 -4.32 -11.85
CA ARG A 532 11.17 -5.16 -10.86
C ARG A 532 11.68 -4.27 -9.74
N ILE A 533 11.12 -4.43 -8.54
CA ILE A 533 11.68 -3.82 -7.34
C ILE A 533 12.52 -4.85 -6.62
N THR A 534 13.73 -4.44 -6.23
CA THR A 534 14.54 -5.15 -5.23
C THR A 534 14.37 -4.40 -3.90
N LEU A 535 14.09 -5.13 -2.81
CA LEU A 535 13.75 -4.58 -1.49
C LEU A 535 14.98 -4.45 -0.60
#